data_AF-A0A1N6GMV0-F1
#
_entry.id   AF-A0A1N6GMV0-F1
#
_cell.length_a   1.000
_cell.length_b   1.000
_cell.length_c   1.000
_cell.angle_alpha   90.00
_cell.angle_beta   90.00
_cell.angle_gamma   90.00
#
_symmetry.space_group_name_H-M   'P 1'
#
loop_
_entity.id
_entity.type
_entity.pdbx_description
1 polymer ?
#
loop_
_entity_poly.entity_id
_entity_poly.type
_entity_poly.pdbx_seq_one_letter_code
_entity_poly.pdbx_strand_id
1 'polypeptide(L)'
;MSKCLFCYQLLKDNEIDFHKKCSKKIFGTETAPLLNYTLSEMELLAKEVIEISISVPGVQPKLSLSFIKEKLEDGTRGRLTVLEALGGNYILKPQNIIFPQMPENEHLTMKLAELLGIQTVTSSLIRLKSGELSYITKRIDRASSNRKIHMLDMFQITEAFDKYKSSMEKVGKALNEYSSNTLLDVVRLYEVTVFSYLTGNNDMHLKNFSMILKGEDWVFSPAYDLLNVQLHLPEDKEETALTIGGKKSRLTKADFINLGLKFGLSERQIKNIFERFIKAEEKMMELISISFLDQEKKKIYKDLLQQRIQLFKV
;
A
#
# COMPACT_ATOMS: atom_id res chain seq x y z
N MET A 1 22.01 0.61 -17.94
CA MET A 1 21.55 -0.63 -17.27
C MET A 1 20.19 -0.39 -16.64
N SER A 2 19.23 -1.30 -16.86
CA SER A 2 17.88 -1.21 -16.27
C SER A 2 17.91 -1.59 -14.79
N LYS A 3 16.92 -1.10 -14.01
CA LYS A 3 16.76 -1.42 -12.58
C LYS A 3 15.75 -2.53 -12.38
N CYS A 4 15.93 -3.30 -11.31
CA CYS A 4 14.95 -4.30 -10.90
C CYS A 4 13.65 -3.63 -10.39
N LEU A 5 12.51 -4.05 -10.92
CA LEU A 5 11.16 -3.59 -10.58
C LEU A 5 10.72 -3.89 -9.14
N PHE A 6 11.48 -4.73 -8.41
CA PHE A 6 11.22 -5.10 -7.03
C PHE A 6 12.14 -4.40 -6.01
N CYS A 7 13.46 -4.36 -6.27
CA CYS A 7 14.44 -3.86 -5.30
C CYS A 7 15.19 -2.59 -5.72
N TYR A 8 14.96 -2.10 -6.94
CA TYR A 8 15.54 -0.89 -7.53
C TYR A 8 17.04 -0.94 -7.81
N GLN A 9 17.72 -2.03 -7.46
CA GLN A 9 19.13 -2.24 -7.79
C GLN A 9 19.30 -2.54 -9.28
N LEU A 10 20.48 -2.23 -9.82
CA LEU A 10 20.81 -2.49 -11.23
C LEU A 10 20.73 -3.98 -11.55
N LEU A 11 20.18 -4.28 -12.73
CA LEU A 11 20.11 -5.63 -13.29
C LEU A 11 21.45 -6.00 -13.93
N LYS A 12 21.77 -7.30 -13.93
CA LYS A 12 22.87 -7.85 -14.74
C LYS A 12 22.43 -7.93 -16.21
N ASP A 13 23.39 -8.03 -17.14
CA ASP A 13 23.12 -7.99 -18.59
C ASP A 13 22.16 -9.08 -19.09
N ASN A 14 21.98 -10.17 -18.34
CA ASN A 14 21.08 -11.28 -18.67
C ASN A 14 19.74 -11.27 -17.90
N GLU A 15 19.48 -10.25 -17.08
CA GLU A 15 18.27 -10.14 -16.28
C GLU A 15 17.32 -9.09 -16.87
N ILE A 16 16.04 -9.47 -17.01
CA ILE A 16 14.98 -8.59 -17.53
C ILE A 16 14.01 -8.27 -16.40
N ASP A 17 13.88 -6.97 -16.09
CA ASP A 17 13.01 -6.39 -15.06
C ASP A 17 13.23 -6.89 -13.61
N PHE A 18 13.79 -8.08 -13.37
CA PHE A 18 13.93 -8.69 -12.05
C PHE A 18 15.25 -9.44 -11.87
N HIS A 19 15.86 -9.30 -10.69
CA HIS A 19 16.82 -10.31 -10.24
C HIS A 19 16.10 -11.63 -9.98
N LYS A 20 16.76 -12.76 -10.20
CA LYS A 20 16.19 -14.10 -9.91
C LYS A 20 15.64 -14.22 -8.49
N LYS A 21 16.38 -13.72 -7.49
CA LYS A 21 15.96 -13.70 -6.08
C LYS A 21 14.72 -12.83 -5.82
N CYS A 22 14.62 -11.71 -6.54
CA CYS A 22 13.51 -10.78 -6.41
C CYS A 22 12.24 -11.40 -6.99
N SER A 23 12.35 -11.97 -8.19
CA SER A 23 11.27 -12.75 -8.80
C SER A 23 10.82 -13.88 -7.88
N LYS A 24 11.74 -14.64 -7.27
CA LYS A 24 11.36 -15.74 -6.36
C LYS A 24 10.61 -15.23 -5.12
N LYS A 25 10.98 -14.06 -4.60
CA LYS A 25 10.30 -13.44 -3.45
C LYS A 25 8.87 -13.01 -3.77
N ILE A 26 8.65 -12.34 -4.90
CA ILE A 26 7.30 -11.86 -5.28
C ILE A 26 6.48 -12.92 -6.03
N PHE A 27 7.03 -13.79 -6.85
CA PHE A 27 6.26 -14.72 -7.70
C PHE A 27 6.43 -16.19 -7.32
N GLY A 28 7.44 -16.54 -6.52
CA GLY A 28 7.78 -17.93 -6.20
C GLY A 28 8.66 -18.61 -7.27
N THR A 29 8.91 -17.97 -8.41
CA THR A 29 9.69 -18.48 -9.54
C THR A 29 10.93 -17.61 -9.79
N GLU A 30 12.00 -18.18 -10.36
CA GLU A 30 13.21 -17.40 -10.69
C GLU A 30 13.01 -16.42 -11.84
N THR A 31 12.04 -16.69 -12.70
CA THR A 31 11.63 -15.83 -13.82
C THR A 31 10.27 -15.23 -13.53
N ALA A 32 10.15 -13.91 -13.70
CA ALA A 32 8.89 -13.22 -13.50
C ALA A 32 7.88 -13.66 -14.57
N PRO A 33 6.60 -13.83 -14.21
CA PRO A 33 5.57 -14.14 -15.19
C PRO A 33 5.34 -12.95 -16.11
N LEU A 34 5.02 -13.24 -17.38
CA LEU A 34 4.67 -12.21 -18.36
C LEU A 34 3.20 -11.83 -18.20
N LEU A 35 2.94 -10.52 -18.11
CA LEU A 35 1.61 -9.97 -18.10
C LEU A 35 1.25 -9.50 -19.52
N ASN A 36 0.70 -10.42 -20.31
CA ASN A 36 0.44 -10.25 -21.75
C ASN A 36 -0.80 -9.38 -22.07
N TYR A 37 -0.95 -8.27 -21.34
CA TYR A 37 -1.99 -7.28 -21.54
C TYR A 37 -1.42 -5.93 -21.89
N THR A 38 -2.09 -5.25 -22.79
CA THR A 38 -1.90 -3.82 -23.03
C THR A 38 -2.68 -2.99 -22.01
N LEU A 39 -2.32 -1.72 -21.87
CA LEU A 39 -3.07 -0.79 -21.01
C LEU A 39 -4.55 -0.67 -21.43
N SER A 40 -4.83 -0.59 -22.74
CA SER A 40 -6.20 -0.51 -23.25
C SER A 40 -7.02 -1.76 -22.93
N GLU A 41 -6.43 -2.95 -23.01
CA GLU A 41 -7.11 -4.19 -22.58
C GLU A 41 -7.38 -4.18 -21.06
N MET A 42 -6.44 -3.67 -20.26
CA MET A 42 -6.63 -3.53 -18.81
C MET A 42 -7.76 -2.54 -18.46
N GLU A 43 -7.89 -1.44 -19.20
CA GLU A 43 -8.97 -0.46 -19.01
C GLU A 43 -10.35 -1.06 -19.33
N LEU A 44 -10.45 -1.87 -20.39
CA LEU A 44 -11.69 -2.57 -20.73
C LEU A 44 -12.07 -3.54 -19.60
N LEU A 45 -11.13 -4.35 -19.14
CA LEU A 45 -11.34 -5.27 -18.00
C LEU A 45 -11.72 -4.51 -16.72
N ALA A 46 -11.11 -3.35 -16.46
CA ALA A 46 -11.43 -2.51 -15.31
C ALA A 46 -12.87 -1.98 -15.36
N LYS A 47 -13.34 -1.54 -16.53
CA LYS A 47 -14.73 -1.06 -16.70
C LYS A 47 -15.74 -2.18 -16.45
N GLU A 48 -15.50 -3.37 -16.99
CA GLU A 48 -16.35 -4.55 -16.77
C GLU A 48 -16.45 -4.91 -15.27
N VAL A 49 -15.34 -4.78 -14.53
CA VAL A 49 -15.32 -5.03 -13.07
C VAL A 49 -16.02 -3.91 -12.29
N ILE A 50 -15.84 -2.65 -12.69
CA ILE A 50 -16.46 -1.48 -12.03
C ILE A 50 -17.98 -1.48 -12.23
N GLU A 51 -18.49 -1.89 -13.39
CA GLU A 51 -19.94 -2.03 -13.61
C GLU A 51 -20.58 -3.08 -12.67
N ILE A 52 -19.80 -4.03 -12.16
CA ILE A 52 -20.22 -5.03 -11.17
C ILE A 52 -20.04 -4.52 -9.73
N SER A 53 -19.14 -3.56 -9.49
CA SER A 53 -18.83 -3.02 -8.16
C SER A 53 -19.24 -1.57 -8.02
N ILE A 54 -20.34 -1.31 -7.28
CA ILE A 54 -20.79 0.03 -6.91
C ILE A 54 -19.60 0.81 -6.32
N SER A 55 -19.04 1.78 -7.06
CA SER A 55 -17.99 2.64 -6.51
C SER A 55 -17.97 4.05 -7.11
N VAL A 56 -17.55 4.96 -6.24
CA VAL A 56 -17.55 6.43 -6.31
C VAL A 56 -16.52 6.94 -7.34
N PRO A 57 -16.74 8.10 -8.00
CA PRO A 57 -15.79 8.67 -8.96
C PRO A 57 -14.41 8.92 -8.36
N GLY A 58 -13.34 8.69 -9.14
CA GLY A 58 -11.95 9.02 -8.78
C GLY A 58 -11.15 7.89 -8.13
N VAL A 59 -11.76 6.73 -7.89
CA VAL A 59 -11.08 5.56 -7.33
C VAL A 59 -10.20 4.90 -8.39
N GLN A 60 -8.90 4.73 -8.12
CA GLN A 60 -8.01 3.95 -8.98
C GLN A 60 -8.62 2.55 -9.21
N PRO A 61 -8.74 2.08 -10.47
CA PRO A 61 -9.28 0.74 -10.72
C PRO A 61 -8.45 -0.32 -10.00
N LYS A 62 -9.09 -1.08 -9.10
CA LYS A 62 -8.47 -2.21 -8.40
C LYS A 62 -9.03 -3.50 -9.00
N LEU A 63 -8.22 -4.21 -9.77
CA LEU A 63 -8.61 -5.49 -10.34
C LEU A 63 -8.28 -6.61 -9.33
N SER A 64 -9.32 -7.11 -8.63
CA SER A 64 -9.26 -8.33 -7.83
C SER A 64 -9.67 -9.51 -8.70
N LEU A 65 -8.71 -10.26 -9.22
CA LEU A 65 -8.98 -11.25 -10.26
C LEU A 65 -9.16 -12.64 -9.61
N SER A 66 -10.30 -13.28 -9.88
CA SER A 66 -10.66 -14.64 -9.42
C SER A 66 -11.60 -15.33 -10.43
N PHE A 67 -11.46 -16.65 -10.59
CA PHE A 67 -12.01 -17.48 -11.67
C PHE A 67 -13.55 -17.54 -11.70
N ILE A 68 -14.13 -17.55 -12.91
CA ILE A 68 -15.43 -18.15 -13.20
C ILE A 68 -15.16 -19.37 -14.10
N LYS A 69 -15.58 -20.57 -13.67
CA LYS A 69 -15.54 -21.80 -14.47
C LYS A 69 -16.95 -22.02 -15.03
N GLU A 70 -17.28 -21.43 -16.17
CA GLU A 70 -18.36 -21.95 -17.01
C GLU A 70 -17.95 -21.90 -18.47
N LYS A 71 -18.13 -23.04 -19.15
CA LYS A 71 -18.09 -23.14 -20.61
C LYS A 71 -19.43 -22.63 -21.13
N LEU A 72 -19.42 -21.64 -22.01
CA LEU A 72 -20.57 -21.34 -22.85
C LEU A 72 -20.39 -21.99 -24.24
N GLU A 73 -21.51 -22.32 -24.86
CA GLU A 73 -21.68 -23.27 -25.96
C GLU A 73 -21.15 -22.81 -27.35
N ASP A 74 -20.45 -21.67 -27.45
CA ASP A 74 -20.04 -21.11 -28.75
C ASP A 74 -18.56 -21.34 -29.14
N GLY A 75 -17.80 -22.11 -28.34
CA GLY A 75 -16.41 -22.45 -28.66
C GLY A 75 -15.42 -21.28 -28.58
N THR A 76 -15.86 -20.07 -28.20
CA THR A 76 -14.94 -19.00 -27.82
C THR A 76 -14.43 -19.26 -26.41
N ARG A 77 -13.11 -19.34 -26.23
CA ARG A 77 -12.50 -19.52 -24.90
C ARG A 77 -12.79 -18.29 -24.06
N GLY A 78 -13.50 -18.49 -22.94
CA GLY A 78 -13.85 -17.46 -21.96
C GLY A 78 -12.66 -16.57 -21.59
N ARG A 79 -12.84 -15.26 -21.75
CA ARG A 79 -11.85 -14.23 -21.39
C ARG A 79 -12.12 -13.72 -19.98
N LEU A 80 -11.16 -13.98 -19.08
CA LEU A 80 -10.92 -13.30 -17.80
C LEU A 80 -9.51 -13.73 -17.32
N THR A 81 -8.45 -13.24 -17.95
CA THR A 81 -7.13 -13.90 -17.94
C THR A 81 -6.02 -13.15 -17.18
N VAL A 82 -6.23 -12.65 -15.96
CA VAL A 82 -5.09 -12.32 -15.05
C VAL A 82 -4.79 -13.48 -14.07
N LEU A 83 -5.52 -14.58 -14.20
CA LEU A 83 -5.48 -15.75 -13.32
C LEU A 83 -4.49 -16.85 -13.74
N GLU A 84 -4.27 -17.08 -15.04
CA GLU A 84 -3.44 -18.21 -15.48
C GLU A 84 -1.95 -18.04 -15.12
N ALA A 85 -1.43 -16.81 -15.12
CA ALA A 85 -0.03 -16.54 -14.80
C ALA A 85 0.26 -16.46 -13.29
N LEU A 86 -0.74 -16.13 -12.45
CA LEU A 86 -0.53 -15.68 -11.07
C LEU A 86 -1.55 -16.21 -10.02
N GLY A 87 -2.55 -17.00 -10.44
CA GLY A 87 -3.38 -17.82 -9.54
C GLY A 87 -4.31 -17.08 -8.58
N GLY A 88 -4.70 -15.81 -8.84
CA GLY A 88 -5.65 -15.06 -8.00
C GLY A 88 -5.13 -14.64 -6.62
N ASN A 89 -3.84 -14.89 -6.36
CA ASN A 89 -3.14 -14.55 -5.12
C ASN A 89 -2.57 -13.12 -5.12
N TYR A 90 -2.91 -12.32 -6.13
CA TYR A 90 -2.37 -10.98 -6.32
C TYR A 90 -3.48 -9.98 -6.62
N ILE A 91 -3.21 -8.72 -6.29
CA ILE A 91 -4.00 -7.57 -6.73
C ILE A 91 -3.11 -6.77 -7.68
N LEU A 92 -3.63 -6.47 -8.86
CA LEU A 92 -2.97 -5.64 -9.86
C LEU A 92 -3.66 -4.27 -9.91
N LYS A 93 -2.85 -3.21 -9.92
CA LYS A 93 -3.29 -1.83 -10.11
C LYS A 93 -2.56 -1.25 -11.32
N PRO A 94 -3.25 -1.11 -12.47
CA PRO A 94 -2.63 -0.57 -13.67
C PRO A 94 -2.32 0.92 -13.52
N GLN A 95 -1.63 1.46 -14.54
CA GLN A 95 -1.39 2.89 -14.64
C GLN A 95 -2.72 3.65 -14.69
N ASN A 96 -2.73 4.86 -14.14
CA ASN A 96 -3.87 5.76 -14.19
C ASN A 96 -3.57 6.87 -15.22
N ILE A 97 -4.49 7.10 -16.15
CA ILE A 97 -4.34 8.12 -17.21
C ILE A 97 -4.34 9.53 -16.60
N ILE A 98 -5.21 9.77 -15.60
CA ILE A 98 -5.38 11.06 -14.94
C ILE A 98 -4.22 11.33 -13.98
N PHE A 99 -3.77 10.29 -13.28
CA PHE A 99 -2.69 10.37 -12.29
C PHE A 99 -1.50 9.51 -12.72
N PRO A 100 -0.61 10.02 -13.60
CA PRO A 100 0.51 9.24 -14.10
C PRO A 100 1.51 8.94 -12.99
N GLN A 101 2.13 7.76 -13.09
CA GLN A 101 3.10 7.20 -12.14
C GLN A 101 2.52 6.80 -10.77
N MET A 102 1.22 6.56 -10.68
CA MET A 102 0.57 6.04 -9.47
C MET A 102 1.15 4.68 -9.02
N PRO A 103 1.37 3.68 -9.90
CA PRO A 103 2.05 2.45 -9.53
C PRO A 103 3.42 2.64 -8.90
N GLU A 104 4.25 3.50 -9.51
CA GLU A 104 5.60 3.80 -9.09
C GLU A 104 5.62 4.51 -7.73
N ASN A 105 4.68 5.44 -7.51
CA ASN A 105 4.48 6.13 -6.24
C ASN A 105 4.09 5.15 -5.12
N GLU A 106 3.09 4.29 -5.37
CA GLU A 106 2.64 3.30 -4.39
C GLU A 106 3.77 2.33 -4.06
N HIS A 107 4.48 1.79 -5.06
CA HIS A 107 5.58 0.88 -4.80
C HIS A 107 6.72 1.56 -4.02
N LEU A 108 7.12 2.78 -4.39
CA LEU A 108 8.14 3.51 -3.64
C LEU A 108 7.73 3.72 -2.19
N THR A 109 6.49 4.13 -1.95
CA THR A 109 5.97 4.38 -0.60
C THR A 109 5.92 3.09 0.22
N MET A 110 5.51 1.98 -0.37
CA MET A 110 5.60 0.65 0.26
C MET A 110 7.05 0.24 0.57
N LYS A 111 8.01 0.53 -0.32
CA LYS A 111 9.44 0.26 -0.11
C LYS A 111 10.05 1.12 1.01
N LEU A 112 9.60 2.37 1.16
CA LEU A 112 9.98 3.25 2.27
C LEU A 112 9.47 2.71 3.60
N ALA A 113 8.23 2.21 3.65
CA ALA A 113 7.69 1.55 4.84
C ALA A 113 8.52 0.30 5.23
N GLU A 114 8.86 -0.55 4.25
CA GLU A 114 9.75 -1.71 4.47
C GLU A 114 11.13 -1.30 5.02
N LEU A 115 11.71 -0.22 4.49
CA LEU A 115 13.01 0.32 4.94
C LEU A 115 12.98 0.73 6.41
N LEU A 116 11.83 1.20 6.90
CA LEU A 116 11.62 1.59 8.29
C LEU A 116 11.26 0.42 9.22
N GLY A 117 11.16 -0.80 8.67
CA GLY A 117 10.77 -2.00 9.40
C GLY A 117 9.25 -2.12 9.64
N ILE A 118 8.43 -1.31 8.97
CA ILE A 118 6.97 -1.44 9.02
C ILE A 118 6.60 -2.72 8.29
N GLN A 119 5.76 -3.55 8.92
CA GLN A 119 5.28 -4.77 8.29
C GLN A 119 4.29 -4.43 7.18
N THR A 120 4.67 -4.70 5.94
CA THR A 120 3.86 -4.46 4.74
C THR A 120 3.50 -5.75 4.01
N VAL A 121 2.46 -5.69 3.17
CA VAL A 121 2.22 -6.72 2.15
C VAL A 121 3.36 -6.71 1.12
N THR A 122 3.74 -7.88 0.61
CA THR A 122 4.80 -7.98 -0.40
C THR A 122 4.29 -7.42 -1.73
N SER A 123 4.96 -6.40 -2.25
CA SER A 123 4.59 -5.74 -3.50
C SER A 123 5.77 -5.51 -4.46
N SER A 124 5.44 -5.26 -5.72
CA SER A 124 6.38 -5.02 -6.82
C SER A 124 5.76 -4.10 -7.87
N LEU A 125 6.59 -3.55 -8.74
CA LEU A 125 6.15 -3.16 -10.08
C LEU A 125 6.19 -4.39 -11.01
N ILE A 126 5.34 -4.38 -12.03
CA ILE A 126 5.32 -5.35 -13.14
C ILE A 126 5.02 -4.60 -14.43
N ARG A 127 5.59 -5.07 -15.55
CA ARG A 127 5.42 -4.43 -16.85
C ARG A 127 4.28 -5.07 -17.64
N LEU A 128 3.44 -4.23 -18.25
CA LEU A 128 2.44 -4.63 -19.24
C LEU A 128 3.11 -4.93 -20.60
N LYS A 129 2.40 -5.64 -21.47
CA LYS A 129 2.85 -5.91 -22.86
C LYS A 129 3.12 -4.62 -23.63
N SER A 130 2.37 -3.56 -23.36
CA SER A 130 2.54 -2.23 -23.95
C SER A 130 3.69 -1.42 -23.34
N GLY A 131 4.33 -1.92 -22.27
CA GLY A 131 5.56 -1.35 -21.69
C GLY A 131 5.36 -0.53 -20.41
N GLU A 132 4.12 -0.12 -20.10
CA GLU A 132 3.79 0.64 -18.90
C GLU A 132 3.95 -0.22 -17.64
N LEU A 133 4.28 0.46 -16.53
CA LEU A 133 4.39 -0.17 -15.23
C LEU A 133 3.02 -0.22 -14.55
N SER A 134 2.77 -1.32 -13.86
CA SER A 134 1.63 -1.56 -12.99
C SER A 134 2.13 -1.98 -11.61
N TYR A 135 1.34 -1.69 -10.58
CA TYR A 135 1.64 -2.11 -9.22
C TYR A 135 0.99 -3.47 -8.99
N ILE A 136 1.74 -4.39 -8.39
CA ILE A 136 1.26 -5.70 -8.02
C ILE A 136 1.60 -6.02 -6.57
N THR A 137 0.63 -6.54 -5.84
CA THR A 137 0.80 -6.95 -4.44
C THR A 137 0.24 -8.33 -4.19
N LYS A 138 0.87 -9.08 -3.27
CA LYS A 138 0.35 -10.35 -2.79
C LYS A 138 -0.84 -10.12 -1.87
N ARG A 139 -1.89 -10.89 -2.11
CA ARG A 139 -3.00 -11.04 -1.18
C ARG A 139 -2.53 -11.78 0.06
N ILE A 140 -2.76 -11.16 1.22
CA ILE A 140 -2.51 -11.78 2.53
C ILE A 140 -3.74 -12.53 3.06
N ASP A 141 -4.92 -12.28 2.48
CA ASP A 141 -6.17 -12.98 2.78
C ASP A 141 -6.31 -14.31 1.99
N ARG A 142 -5.20 -14.83 1.47
CA ARG A 142 -5.09 -16.10 0.75
C ARG A 142 -3.91 -16.90 1.28
N ALA A 143 -4.15 -18.11 1.74
CA ALA A 143 -3.10 -19.07 2.07
C ALA A 143 -2.44 -19.63 0.81
N SER A 144 -1.26 -20.26 0.95
CA SER A 144 -0.58 -20.96 -0.16
C SER A 144 -1.43 -22.04 -0.83
N SER A 145 -2.36 -22.64 -0.09
CA SER A 145 -3.36 -23.59 -0.61
C SER A 145 -4.57 -22.92 -1.28
N ASN A 146 -4.51 -21.62 -1.57
CA ASN A 146 -5.59 -20.77 -2.06
C ASN A 146 -6.83 -20.71 -1.14
N ARG A 147 -6.69 -21.14 0.12
CA ARG A 147 -7.75 -21.02 1.13
C ARG A 147 -7.91 -19.55 1.50
N LYS A 148 -9.15 -19.07 1.59
CA LYS A 148 -9.44 -17.72 2.07
C LYS A 148 -9.13 -17.62 3.56
N ILE A 149 -8.48 -16.53 3.95
CA ILE A 149 -8.24 -16.16 5.35
C ILE A 149 -9.17 -14.99 5.65
N HIS A 150 -9.87 -15.02 6.79
CA HIS A 150 -10.75 -13.93 7.18
C HIS A 150 -9.95 -12.66 7.44
N MET A 151 -10.39 -11.57 6.84
CA MET A 151 -9.83 -10.25 6.97
C MET A 151 -10.99 -9.25 6.96
N LEU A 152 -11.00 -8.34 7.92
CA LEU A 152 -12.02 -7.31 8.07
C LEU A 152 -11.33 -5.96 8.14
N ASP A 153 -11.85 -4.99 7.38
CA ASP A 153 -11.37 -3.63 7.46
C ASP A 153 -12.00 -2.88 8.65
N MET A 154 -11.37 -1.77 9.06
CA MET A 154 -11.85 -1.00 10.21
C MET A 154 -13.18 -0.32 9.94
N PHE A 155 -13.59 -0.17 8.68
CA PHE A 155 -14.93 0.32 8.35
C PHE A 155 -15.99 -0.70 8.78
N GLN A 156 -15.75 -1.98 8.52
CA GLN A 156 -16.60 -3.08 8.99
C GLN A 156 -16.52 -3.27 10.50
N ILE A 157 -15.31 -3.32 11.08
CA ILE A 157 -15.10 -3.59 12.52
C ILE A 157 -15.73 -2.49 13.40
N THR A 158 -15.68 -1.24 12.95
CA THR A 158 -16.26 -0.10 13.69
C THR A 158 -17.70 0.22 13.28
N GLU A 159 -18.30 -0.59 12.41
CA GLU A 159 -19.66 -0.41 11.88
C GLU A 159 -19.89 1.02 11.38
N ALA A 160 -18.90 1.60 10.70
CA ALA A 160 -18.94 2.98 10.27
C ALA A 160 -19.89 3.16 9.08
N PHE A 161 -20.56 4.31 9.02
CA PHE A 161 -21.41 4.69 7.87
C PHE A 161 -20.64 5.38 6.75
N ASP A 162 -19.50 6.01 7.07
CA ASP A 162 -18.66 6.75 6.13
C ASP A 162 -17.19 6.43 6.41
N LYS A 163 -16.46 6.01 5.37
CA LYS A 163 -15.07 5.57 5.47
C LYS A 163 -14.11 6.67 5.93
N TYR A 164 -14.44 7.94 5.68
CA TYR A 164 -13.61 9.11 6.04
C TYR A 164 -14.01 9.75 7.38
N LYS A 165 -15.24 9.56 7.85
CA LYS A 165 -15.74 10.19 9.10
C LYS A 165 -15.39 9.38 10.35
N SER A 166 -14.11 9.33 10.69
CA SER A 166 -13.62 8.68 11.92
C SER A 166 -12.32 9.33 12.44
N SER A 167 -11.69 8.68 13.41
CA SER A 167 -10.42 9.12 14.00
C SER A 167 -9.45 7.96 14.19
N MET A 168 -8.15 8.28 14.24
CA MET A 168 -7.12 7.29 14.57
C MET A 168 -7.32 6.73 15.98
N GLU A 169 -7.82 7.52 16.93
CA GLU A 169 -8.20 7.04 18.26
C GLU A 169 -9.25 5.92 18.21
N LYS A 170 -10.25 6.03 17.33
CA LYS A 170 -11.27 4.97 17.16
C LYS A 170 -10.65 3.68 16.61
N VAL A 171 -9.72 3.79 15.66
CA VAL A 171 -8.99 2.62 15.12
C VAL A 171 -8.13 1.97 16.20
N GLY A 172 -7.40 2.76 17.00
CA GLY A 172 -6.61 2.24 18.11
C GLY A 172 -7.48 1.60 19.21
N LYS A 173 -8.66 2.18 19.50
CA LYS A 173 -9.62 1.59 20.44
C LYS A 173 -10.12 0.23 19.95
N ALA A 174 -10.47 0.12 18.66
CA ALA A 174 -10.90 -1.16 18.07
C ALA A 174 -9.79 -2.22 18.15
N LEU A 175 -8.53 -1.86 17.90
CA LEU A 175 -7.41 -2.81 18.10
C LEU A 175 -7.25 -3.23 19.56
N ASN A 176 -7.41 -2.31 20.50
CA ASN A 176 -7.37 -2.64 21.93
C ASN A 176 -8.47 -3.62 22.35
N GLU A 177 -9.63 -3.55 21.71
CA GLU A 177 -10.78 -4.39 22.04
C GLU A 177 -10.73 -5.77 21.36
N TYR A 178 -10.27 -5.82 20.11
CA TYR A 178 -10.43 -7.02 19.28
C TYR A 178 -9.12 -7.75 18.94
N SER A 179 -7.95 -7.14 19.10
CA SER A 179 -6.68 -7.81 18.77
C SER A 179 -6.24 -8.77 19.88
N SER A 180 -5.84 -9.99 19.50
CA SER A 180 -5.16 -10.94 20.39
C SER A 180 -3.76 -10.49 20.80
N ASN A 181 -3.12 -9.60 20.04
CA ASN A 181 -1.76 -9.10 20.31
C ASN A 181 -1.75 -7.56 20.38
N THR A 182 -2.58 -7.03 21.28
CA THR A 182 -2.87 -5.61 21.42
C THR A 182 -1.62 -4.73 21.43
N LEU A 183 -0.66 -5.02 22.33
CA LEU A 183 0.52 -4.17 22.55
C LEU A 183 1.39 -4.03 21.29
N LEU A 184 1.57 -5.11 20.53
CA LEU A 184 2.32 -5.06 19.28
C LEU A 184 1.53 -4.35 18.19
N ASP A 185 0.23 -4.62 18.10
CA ASP A 185 -0.61 -4.12 17.02
C ASP A 185 -0.87 -2.61 17.12
N VAL A 186 -1.01 -2.05 18.33
CA VAL A 186 -1.11 -0.61 18.51
C VAL A 186 0.19 0.12 18.16
N VAL A 187 1.35 -0.51 18.42
CA VAL A 187 2.64 0.02 17.97
C VAL A 187 2.69 0.04 16.43
N ARG A 188 2.29 -1.05 15.78
CA ARG A 188 2.26 -1.13 14.31
C ARG A 188 1.28 -0.11 13.70
N LEU A 189 0.11 0.09 14.29
CA LEU A 189 -0.83 1.15 13.88
C LEU A 189 -0.19 2.54 14.03
N TYR A 190 0.50 2.79 15.14
CA TYR A 190 1.17 4.06 15.38
C TYR A 190 2.28 4.33 14.35
N GLU A 191 3.10 3.32 14.05
CA GLU A 191 4.13 3.40 13.03
C GLU A 191 3.56 3.75 11.65
N VAL A 192 2.48 3.07 11.24
CA VAL A 192 1.79 3.36 9.97
C VAL A 192 1.20 4.78 10.00
N THR A 193 0.62 5.22 11.11
CA THR A 193 0.05 6.57 11.24
C THR A 193 1.10 7.67 11.05
N VAL A 194 2.22 7.57 11.76
CA VAL A 194 3.33 8.53 11.65
C VAL A 194 3.94 8.47 10.25
N PHE A 195 4.09 7.27 9.70
CA PHE A 195 4.61 7.08 8.35
C PHE A 195 3.72 7.71 7.28
N SER A 196 2.41 7.47 7.34
CA SER A 196 1.44 8.07 6.41
C SER A 196 1.47 9.60 6.45
N TYR A 197 1.65 10.19 7.63
CA TYR A 197 1.94 11.61 7.73
C TYR A 197 3.25 11.95 7.01
N LEU A 198 4.38 11.32 7.35
CA LEU A 198 5.68 11.66 6.74
C LEU A 198 5.68 11.57 5.20
N THR A 199 4.96 10.61 4.63
CA THR A 199 4.92 10.39 3.19
C THR A 199 3.77 11.08 2.47
N GLY A 200 2.98 11.94 3.13
CA GLY A 200 1.90 12.65 2.44
C GLY A 200 0.71 11.77 2.04
N ASN A 201 0.45 10.68 2.77
CA ASN A 201 -0.70 9.82 2.52
C ASN A 201 -1.92 10.27 3.32
N ASN A 202 -2.68 11.20 2.75
CA ASN A 202 -3.92 11.71 3.34
C ASN A 202 -5.18 10.96 2.87
N ASP A 203 -5.06 9.78 2.25
CA ASP A 203 -6.19 8.89 1.87
C ASP A 203 -6.21 7.58 2.68
N MET A 204 -5.44 7.48 3.77
CA MET A 204 -5.50 6.37 4.72
C MET A 204 -6.78 6.39 5.57
N HIS A 205 -7.89 5.97 5.00
CA HIS A 205 -9.21 5.92 5.63
C HIS A 205 -9.51 4.54 6.24
N LEU A 206 -10.70 4.35 6.82
CA LEU A 206 -11.03 3.13 7.58
C LEU A 206 -10.85 1.80 6.79
N LYS A 207 -10.98 1.81 5.46
CA LYS A 207 -10.78 0.60 4.64
C LYS A 207 -9.32 0.22 4.39
N ASN A 208 -8.36 1.07 4.76
CA ASN A 208 -6.91 0.82 4.61
C ASN A 208 -6.28 0.21 5.87
N PHE A 209 -7.05 0.10 6.95
CA PHE A 209 -6.66 -0.55 8.18
C PHE A 209 -7.51 -1.80 8.32
N SER A 210 -6.88 -2.95 8.54
CA SER A 210 -7.61 -4.21 8.66
C SER A 210 -7.03 -5.09 9.76
N MET A 211 -7.89 -5.94 10.30
CA MET A 211 -7.50 -7.10 11.09
C MET A 211 -7.59 -8.36 10.23
N ILE A 212 -6.71 -9.31 10.48
CA ILE A 212 -6.64 -10.58 9.77
C ILE A 212 -6.53 -11.73 10.77
N LEU A 213 -7.25 -12.81 10.51
CA LEU A 213 -7.27 -14.01 11.34
C LEU A 213 -6.02 -14.86 11.06
N LYS A 214 -5.19 -15.09 12.07
CA LYS A 214 -4.02 -15.98 12.02
C LYS A 214 -4.19 -17.12 13.02
N GLY A 215 -4.50 -18.31 12.52
CA GLY A 215 -4.94 -19.39 13.40
C GLY A 215 -6.29 -19.01 14.01
N GLU A 216 -6.32 -18.84 15.32
CA GLU A 216 -7.50 -18.37 16.07
C GLU A 216 -7.38 -16.89 16.49
N ASP A 217 -6.24 -16.26 16.22
CA ASP A 217 -5.94 -14.91 16.68
C ASP A 217 -6.28 -13.85 15.64
N TRP A 218 -7.08 -12.86 16.04
CA TRP A 218 -7.25 -11.65 15.26
C TRP A 218 -6.08 -10.70 15.53
N VAL A 219 -5.36 -10.33 14.47
CA VAL A 219 -4.22 -9.41 14.57
C VAL A 219 -4.30 -8.32 13.52
N PHE A 220 -3.63 -7.20 13.76
CA PHE A 220 -3.50 -6.14 12.78
C PHE A 220 -2.77 -6.65 11.54
N SER A 221 -3.35 -6.42 10.37
CA SER A 221 -2.79 -6.86 9.10
C SER A 221 -1.49 -6.11 8.76
N PRO A 222 -0.58 -6.70 7.96
CA PRO A 222 0.46 -5.95 7.28
C PRO A 222 -0.13 -4.76 6.52
N ALA A 223 0.55 -3.61 6.55
CA ALA A 223 0.10 -2.40 5.85
C ALA A 223 0.07 -2.62 4.33
N TYR A 224 -0.91 -2.00 3.67
CA TYR A 224 -1.13 -2.02 2.23
C TYR A 224 -1.68 -0.67 1.78
N ASP A 225 -1.72 -0.43 0.47
CA ASP A 225 -2.24 0.81 -0.13
C ASP A 225 -1.58 2.10 0.41
N LEU A 226 -0.27 2.04 0.69
CA LEU A 226 0.50 3.21 1.08
C LEU A 226 0.97 3.96 -0.17
N LEU A 227 0.57 5.22 -0.36
CA LEU A 227 1.00 6.07 -1.47
C LEU A 227 1.11 7.55 -1.05
N ASN A 228 1.95 8.34 -1.71
CA ASN A 228 1.99 9.79 -1.48
C ASN A 228 0.94 10.50 -2.33
N VAL A 229 -0.23 10.77 -1.76
CA VAL A 229 -1.37 11.36 -2.48
C VAL A 229 -1.06 12.79 -2.92
N GLN A 230 -0.32 13.56 -2.12
CA GLN A 230 0.03 14.94 -2.42
C GLN A 230 0.90 15.11 -3.66
N LEU A 231 1.56 14.05 -4.15
CA LEU A 231 2.22 14.09 -5.47
C LEU A 231 1.26 14.25 -6.64
N HIS A 232 0.02 13.81 -6.47
CA HIS A 232 -1.00 13.80 -7.52
C HIS A 232 -2.10 14.83 -7.27
N LEU A 233 -2.31 15.22 -6.01
CA LEU A 233 -3.33 16.19 -5.58
C LEU A 233 -2.70 17.24 -4.63
N PRO A 234 -1.79 18.11 -5.12
CA PRO A 234 -1.09 19.09 -4.29
C PRO A 234 -2.02 20.17 -3.69
N GLU A 235 -3.22 20.35 -4.24
CA GLU A 235 -4.24 21.27 -3.74
C GLU A 235 -4.92 20.77 -2.46
N ASP A 236 -4.84 19.46 -2.18
CA ASP A 236 -5.38 18.88 -0.96
C ASP A 236 -4.49 19.22 0.25
N LYS A 237 -5.05 20.04 1.13
CA LYS A 237 -4.36 20.56 2.32
C LYS A 237 -4.54 19.65 3.54
N GLU A 238 -5.32 18.57 3.45
CA GLU A 238 -5.39 17.58 4.53
C GLU A 238 -4.05 16.82 4.61
N GLU A 239 -3.56 16.61 5.83
CA GLU A 239 -2.33 15.88 6.12
C GLU A 239 -2.61 14.40 6.45
N THR A 240 -3.83 14.08 6.89
CA THR A 240 -4.32 12.73 7.20
C THR A 240 -5.80 12.56 6.83
N ALA A 241 -6.22 11.35 6.44
CA ALA A 241 -7.63 11.07 6.08
C ALA A 241 -8.55 11.00 7.30
N LEU A 242 -8.09 10.31 8.35
CA LEU A 242 -8.74 10.22 9.65
C LEU A 242 -8.21 11.31 10.59
N THR A 243 -9.06 11.78 11.49
CA THR A 243 -8.66 12.80 12.44
C THR A 243 -7.65 12.26 13.47
N ILE A 244 -6.73 13.11 13.91
CA ILE A 244 -5.86 12.93 15.07
C ILE A 244 -6.12 14.10 16.01
N GLY A 245 -6.63 13.84 17.21
CA GLY A 245 -7.02 14.91 18.12
C GLY A 245 -8.09 15.85 17.53
N GLY A 246 -8.96 15.34 16.65
CA GLY A 246 -9.99 16.11 15.95
C GLY A 246 -9.48 16.95 14.78
N LYS A 247 -8.19 16.86 14.41
CA LYS A 247 -7.59 17.59 13.31
C LYS A 247 -7.22 16.67 12.15
N LYS A 248 -7.25 17.20 10.94
CA LYS A 248 -6.66 16.57 9.74
C LYS A 248 -5.52 17.37 9.12
N SER A 249 -5.29 18.58 9.60
CA SER A 249 -4.22 19.48 9.12
C SER A 249 -3.67 20.30 10.27
N ARG A 250 -2.48 20.88 10.07
CA ARG A 250 -1.71 21.63 11.08
C ARG A 250 -1.40 20.74 12.29
N LEU A 251 -1.08 19.48 12.02
CA LEU A 251 -0.68 18.52 13.04
C LEU A 251 0.67 18.92 13.63
N THR A 252 0.77 18.83 14.94
CA THR A 252 1.97 19.13 15.71
C THR A 252 2.58 17.85 16.27
N LYS A 253 3.85 17.91 16.69
CA LYS A 253 4.48 16.79 17.41
C LYS A 253 3.66 16.35 18.63
N ALA A 254 3.07 17.31 19.35
CA ALA A 254 2.21 17.04 20.50
C ALA A 254 0.97 16.22 20.13
N ASP A 255 0.37 16.46 18.97
CA ASP A 255 -0.78 15.67 18.50
C ASP A 255 -0.39 14.19 18.32
N PHE A 256 0.80 13.90 17.77
CA PHE A 256 1.31 12.53 17.63
C PHE A 256 1.74 11.90 18.97
N ILE A 257 2.33 12.66 19.89
CA ILE A 257 2.65 12.16 21.24
C ILE A 257 1.36 11.77 21.96
N ASN A 258 0.37 12.68 21.96
CA ASN A 258 -0.93 12.44 22.60
C ASN A 258 -1.64 11.23 21.98
N LEU A 259 -1.57 11.05 20.66
CA LEU A 259 -2.12 9.86 20.01
C LEU A 259 -1.45 8.57 20.51
N GLY A 260 -0.12 8.55 20.56
CA GLY A 260 0.63 7.38 21.05
C GLY A 260 0.29 7.04 22.51
N LEU A 261 0.19 8.06 23.37
CA LEU A 261 -0.23 7.87 24.76
C LEU A 261 -1.66 7.33 24.86
N LYS A 262 -2.59 7.81 24.04
CA LYS A 262 -3.97 7.27 23.97
C LYS A 262 -4.03 5.84 23.45
N PHE A 263 -3.07 5.41 22.63
CA PHE A 263 -2.92 4.02 22.21
C PHE A 263 -2.30 3.13 23.31
N GLY A 264 -1.86 3.72 24.44
CA GLY A 264 -1.21 2.99 25.53
C GLY A 264 0.30 2.80 25.36
N LEU A 265 0.94 3.50 24.42
CA LEU A 265 2.39 3.48 24.27
C LEU A 265 3.03 4.33 25.36
N SER A 266 4.18 3.87 25.87
CA SER A 266 5.05 4.71 26.70
C SER A 266 5.70 5.83 25.87
N GLU A 267 6.05 6.94 26.51
CA GLU A 267 6.82 8.03 25.88
C GLU A 267 8.13 7.51 25.27
N ARG A 268 8.77 6.52 25.90
CA ARG A 268 9.97 5.87 25.38
C ARG A 268 9.71 5.16 24.05
N GLN A 269 8.60 4.42 23.92
CA GLN A 269 8.24 3.76 22.65
C GLN A 269 7.97 4.80 21.55
N ILE A 270 7.22 5.86 21.86
CA ILE A 270 6.92 6.95 20.92
C ILE A 270 8.23 7.61 20.44
N LYS A 271 9.10 7.99 21.38
CA LYS A 271 10.40 8.59 21.08
C LYS A 271 11.27 7.68 20.21
N ASN A 272 11.33 6.38 20.54
CA ASN A 272 12.12 5.42 19.76
C ASN A 272 11.63 5.31 18.31
N ILE A 273 10.31 5.38 18.07
CA ILE A 273 9.74 5.35 16.72
C ILE A 273 10.15 6.60 15.94
N PHE A 274 10.03 7.79 16.54
CA PHE A 274 10.50 9.04 15.93
C PHE A 274 12.00 8.99 15.62
N GLU A 275 12.84 8.59 16.59
CA GLU A 275 14.27 8.48 16.40
C GLU A 275 14.64 7.50 15.29
N ARG A 276 13.96 6.34 15.20
CA ARG A 276 14.18 5.36 14.13
C ARG A 276 13.88 5.97 12.76
N PHE A 277 12.78 6.70 12.63
CA PHE A 277 12.38 7.32 11.36
C PHE A 277 13.34 8.44 10.97
N ILE A 278 13.73 9.29 11.93
CA ILE A 278 14.74 10.35 11.73
C ILE A 278 16.08 9.76 11.29
N LYS A 279 16.59 8.72 11.96
CA LYS A 279 17.86 8.06 11.61
C LYS A 279 17.84 7.42 10.22
N ALA A 280 16.66 7.15 9.66
CA ALA A 280 16.51 6.56 8.34
C ALA A 280 16.35 7.59 7.22
N GLU A 281 16.32 8.90 7.52
CA GLU A 281 16.07 9.97 6.55
C GLU A 281 16.97 9.87 5.31
N GLU A 282 18.29 9.78 5.50
CA GLU A 282 19.25 9.70 4.39
C GLU A 282 18.98 8.49 3.48
N LYS A 283 18.69 7.33 4.08
CA LYS A 283 18.37 6.11 3.35
C LYS A 283 17.03 6.23 2.60
N MET A 284 16.05 6.93 3.17
CA MET A 284 14.80 7.25 2.49
C MET A 284 15.05 8.17 1.28
N MET A 285 15.89 9.20 1.42
CA MET A 285 16.26 10.09 0.31
C MET A 285 16.99 9.34 -0.81
N GLU A 286 17.90 8.43 -0.47
CA GLU A 286 18.58 7.57 -1.42
C GLU A 286 17.58 6.68 -2.17
N LEU A 287 16.67 6.02 -1.45
CA LEU A 287 15.67 5.15 -2.04
C LEU A 287 14.73 5.91 -2.99
N ILE A 288 14.30 7.12 -2.62
CA ILE A 288 13.53 8.00 -3.51
C ILE A 288 14.32 8.33 -4.78
N SER A 289 15.63 8.62 -4.65
CA SER A 289 16.50 8.97 -5.79
C SER A 289 16.56 7.85 -6.83
N ILE A 290 16.67 6.60 -6.37
CA ILE A 290 16.75 5.42 -7.23
C ILE A 290 15.39 4.85 -7.63
N SER A 291 14.28 5.48 -7.25
CA SER A 291 12.93 5.03 -7.61
C SER A 291 12.60 5.17 -9.11
N PHE A 292 11.44 4.64 -9.50
CA PHE A 292 10.90 4.74 -10.87
C PHE A 292 10.09 6.02 -11.14
N LEU A 293 9.93 6.90 -10.14
CA LEU A 293 9.38 8.24 -10.35
C LEU A 293 10.26 9.08 -11.28
N ASP A 294 9.66 10.05 -11.97
CA ASP A 294 10.42 11.06 -12.72
C ASP A 294 11.18 12.01 -11.76
N GLN A 295 12.04 12.87 -12.31
CA GLN A 295 12.90 13.74 -11.49
C GLN A 295 12.10 14.80 -10.72
N GLU A 296 10.99 15.28 -11.29
CA GLU A 296 10.14 16.28 -10.66
C GLU A 296 9.43 15.70 -9.44
N LYS A 297 8.74 14.56 -9.60
CA LYS A 297 8.06 13.86 -8.49
C LYS A 297 9.04 13.39 -7.44
N LYS A 298 10.27 12.99 -7.81
CA LYS A 298 11.34 12.69 -6.84
C LYS A 298 11.68 13.90 -5.98
N LYS A 299 11.82 15.08 -6.60
CA LYS A 299 12.12 16.31 -5.88
C LYS A 299 10.98 16.65 -4.92
N ILE A 300 9.74 16.66 -5.40
CA ILE A 300 8.54 16.95 -4.57
C ILE A 300 8.44 15.97 -3.39
N TYR A 301 8.63 14.66 -3.62
CA TYR A 301 8.59 13.66 -2.56
C TYR A 301 9.66 13.95 -1.49
N LYS A 302 10.90 14.20 -1.91
CA LYS A 302 12.00 14.50 -0.98
C LYS A 302 11.72 15.77 -0.18
N ASP A 303 11.30 16.84 -0.84
CA ASP A 303 11.02 18.13 -0.19
C ASP A 303 9.93 17.96 0.87
N LEU A 304 8.84 17.22 0.56
CA LEU A 304 7.77 16.91 1.50
C LEU A 304 8.28 16.09 2.70
N LEU A 305 9.03 15.02 2.44
CA LEU A 305 9.57 14.15 3.48
C LEU A 305 10.52 14.92 4.41
N GLN A 306 11.41 15.74 3.83
CA GLN A 306 12.31 16.61 4.59
C GLN A 306 11.53 17.61 5.43
N GLN A 307 10.49 18.24 4.89
CA GLN A 307 9.66 19.17 5.64
C GLN A 307 8.97 18.49 6.83
N ARG A 308 8.30 17.35 6.59
CA ARG A 308 7.50 16.67 7.61
C ARG A 308 8.35 15.99 8.68
N ILE A 309 9.54 15.50 8.35
CA ILE A 309 10.41 14.84 9.33
C ILE A 309 10.99 15.83 10.36
N GLN A 310 11.12 17.12 10.01
CA GLN A 310 11.56 18.15 10.94
C GLN A 310 10.62 18.30 12.14
N LEU A 311 9.32 18.03 11.95
CA LEU A 311 8.33 18.06 13.03
C LEU A 311 8.73 17.18 14.23
N PHE A 312 9.44 16.08 13.97
CA PHE A 312 9.83 15.12 15.02
C PHE A 312 11.24 15.33 15.55
N LYS A 313 12.09 16.09 14.85
CA LYS A 313 13.46 16.44 15.27
C LYS A 313 13.48 17.50 16.37
N VAL A 314 12.55 18.44 16.30
CA VAL A 314 12.36 19.54 17.27
C VAL A 314 11.63 19.03 18.51
#